data_AF-A0A814L7P3-F1
#
_entry.id   AF-A0A814L7P3-F1
#
_cell.length_a   1.000
_cell.length_b   1.000
_cell.length_c   1.000
_cell.angle_alpha   90.00
_cell.angle_beta   90.00
_cell.angle_gamma   90.00
#
_symmetry.space_group_name_H-M   'P 1'
#
loop_
_entity.id
_entity.type
_entity.pdbx_description
1 polymer ?
#
loop_
_entity_poly.entity_id
_entity_poly.type
_entity_poly.pdbx_seq_one_letter_code
_entity_poly.pdbx_strand_id
1 'polypeptide(L)'
;MSYTSRCMSLILFILILNGVTQIEASTSSDIGKFFTNMGDKISQTATTIKEYLLELFYRFRAFFMGHSESTHQYMTSQGCGYAADNKPAIYNKQSVVAKIKGGDDAIWHTWPWIVALFTSPRHGWNCAGVLVNENTVLTAAHCLMHTTASDMKAVIGVHTILGKLNPLNYYSISAIHRHPKFEKCCKYDIAILKLSKSVLYGPKINTVCLPFAPYSIVDHGRTLINRTGVIIGWGDSSQNSVTNMFKSFTLQQADVRIFDDYYCRRAYGSIFDSDTEICAGDYDQRTDTMSGDSGGPLLIQQTDGRWIVLGITSYGAATTPTMAPGVYVKLSAHTKWLEPYLKTN
;
A
#
# COMPACT_ATOMS: atom_id res chain seq x y z
N MET A 1 27.27 -15.18 -14.32
CA MET A 1 27.29 -15.93 -13.04
C MET A 1 25.99 -15.64 -12.30
N SER A 2 25.07 -16.60 -12.28
CA SER A 2 23.70 -16.44 -11.77
C SER A 2 23.65 -16.40 -10.23
N TYR A 3 22.61 -15.76 -9.71
CA TYR A 3 22.24 -15.70 -8.28
C TYR A 3 22.26 -17.07 -7.57
N THR A 4 22.06 -18.17 -8.32
CA THR A 4 22.15 -19.55 -7.82
C THR A 4 23.52 -19.91 -7.26
N SER A 5 24.61 -19.35 -7.81
CA SER A 5 25.97 -19.64 -7.35
C SER A 5 26.27 -18.98 -5.99
N ARG A 6 25.75 -17.78 -5.72
CA ARG A 6 25.94 -17.08 -4.44
C ARG A 6 25.11 -17.68 -3.31
N CYS A 7 23.92 -18.21 -3.62
CA CYS A 7 23.11 -18.93 -2.63
C CYS A 7 23.74 -20.28 -2.23
N MET A 8 24.31 -21.02 -3.19
CA MET A 8 25.04 -22.27 -2.87
C MET A 8 26.24 -22.05 -1.94
N SER A 9 26.97 -20.94 -2.09
CA SER A 9 28.11 -20.62 -1.21
C SER A 9 27.68 -20.34 0.24
N LEU A 10 26.54 -19.67 0.45
CA LEU A 10 26.02 -19.41 1.79
C LEU A 10 25.47 -20.71 2.44
N ILE A 11 24.86 -21.58 1.62
CA ILE A 11 24.38 -22.90 2.02
C ILE A 11 25.54 -23.78 2.48
N LEU A 12 26.63 -23.86 1.70
CA LEU A 12 27.80 -24.64 2.07
C LEU A 12 28.44 -24.12 3.37
N PHE A 13 28.47 -22.80 3.56
CA PHE A 13 29.03 -22.16 4.76
C PHE A 13 28.21 -22.50 6.03
N ILE A 14 26.88 -22.48 5.94
CA ILE A 14 25.98 -22.82 7.06
C ILE A 14 26.03 -24.33 7.38
N LEU A 15 26.14 -25.18 6.36
CA LEU A 15 26.25 -26.64 6.54
C LEU A 15 27.57 -27.05 7.20
N ILE A 16 28.67 -26.39 6.82
CA ILE A 16 30.00 -26.60 7.42
C ILE A 16 30.02 -26.17 8.88
N LEU A 17 29.41 -25.02 9.21
CA LEU A 17 29.29 -24.55 10.61
C LEU A 17 28.46 -25.48 11.51
N ASN A 18 27.61 -26.34 10.93
CA ASN A 18 26.75 -27.28 11.65
C ASN A 18 27.16 -28.76 11.48
N GLY A 19 28.38 -29.02 10.98
CA GLY A 19 28.95 -30.37 10.90
C GLY A 19 28.24 -31.32 9.93
N VAL A 20 27.51 -30.80 8.94
CA VAL A 20 26.83 -31.63 7.92
C VAL A 20 27.80 -31.89 6.78
N THR A 21 28.37 -33.10 6.73
CA THR A 21 29.45 -33.45 5.81
C THR A 21 29.01 -34.14 4.52
N GLN A 22 27.73 -34.53 4.38
CA GLN A 22 27.19 -35.08 3.13
C GLN A 22 25.72 -34.70 2.89
N ILE A 23 25.38 -34.44 1.62
CA ILE A 23 24.00 -34.27 1.14
C ILE A 23 23.84 -35.17 -0.09
N GLU A 24 23.06 -36.24 0.04
CA GLU A 24 22.50 -36.97 -1.09
C GLU A 24 20.98 -36.86 -0.97
N ALA A 25 20.35 -36.13 -1.90
CA ALA A 25 18.89 -36.04 -1.98
C ALA A 25 18.48 -36.29 -3.44
N SER A 26 17.92 -37.46 -3.71
CA SER A 26 17.48 -37.87 -5.06
C SER A 26 15.95 -37.96 -5.19
N THR A 27 15.20 -37.83 -4.09
CA THR A 27 13.72 -37.84 -4.11
C THR A 27 13.07 -36.81 -3.16
N SER A 28 11.79 -36.51 -3.37
CA SER A 28 10.99 -35.59 -2.51
C SER A 28 10.83 -36.08 -1.07
N SER A 29 10.86 -37.39 -0.85
CA SER A 29 10.88 -38.02 0.49
C SER A 29 12.16 -37.68 1.24
N ASP A 30 13.30 -37.65 0.57
CA ASP A 30 14.60 -37.38 1.18
C ASP A 30 14.73 -35.91 1.63
N ILE A 31 14.09 -35.00 0.88
CA ILE A 31 13.96 -33.58 1.24
C ILE A 31 13.10 -33.42 2.51
N GLY A 32 11.99 -34.16 2.63
CA GLY A 32 11.14 -34.14 3.83
C GLY A 32 11.88 -34.61 5.10
N LYS A 33 12.67 -35.68 4.99
CA LYS A 33 13.52 -36.18 6.07
C LYS A 33 14.63 -35.18 6.45
N PHE A 34 15.22 -34.51 5.45
CA PHE A 34 16.22 -33.46 5.67
C PHE A 34 15.65 -32.31 6.52
N PHE A 35 14.48 -31.76 6.17
CA PHE A 35 13.88 -30.65 6.93
C PHE A 35 13.45 -31.06 8.34
N THR A 36 12.99 -32.30 8.53
CA THR A 36 12.63 -32.81 9.85
C THR A 36 13.86 -32.86 10.77
N ASN A 37 14.96 -33.42 10.28
CA ASN A 37 16.21 -33.57 11.04
C ASN A 37 16.88 -32.21 11.33
N MET A 38 16.72 -31.24 10.42
CA MET A 38 17.18 -29.85 10.63
C MET A 38 16.35 -29.13 11.70
N GLY A 39 15.02 -29.30 11.70
CA GLY A 39 14.12 -28.72 12.69
C GLY A 39 14.43 -29.22 14.12
N ASP A 40 14.71 -30.51 14.26
CA ASP A 40 15.07 -31.12 15.55
C ASP A 40 16.39 -30.54 16.09
N LYS A 41 17.40 -30.36 15.22
CA LYS A 41 18.69 -29.74 15.60
C LYS A 41 18.53 -28.26 16.01
N ILE A 42 17.71 -27.49 15.31
CA ILE A 42 17.42 -26.08 15.66
C ILE A 42 16.70 -26.00 17.00
N SER A 43 15.78 -26.93 17.28
CA SER A 43 15.05 -26.97 18.55
C SER A 43 15.97 -27.17 19.77
N GLN A 44 17.12 -27.82 19.58
CA GLN A 44 18.13 -28.08 20.60
C GLN A 44 19.16 -26.95 20.80
N THR A 45 19.09 -25.86 20.01
CA THR A 45 20.05 -24.74 20.11
C THR A 45 19.60 -23.68 21.14
N ALA A 46 20.56 -22.99 21.78
CA ALA A 46 20.31 -22.00 22.84
C ALA A 46 19.30 -20.89 22.43
N THR A 47 18.49 -20.45 23.41
CA THR A 47 17.26 -19.65 23.24
C THR A 47 17.44 -18.38 22.41
N THR A 48 18.60 -17.73 22.50
CA THR A 48 18.86 -16.43 21.86
C THR A 48 19.02 -16.50 20.34
N ILE A 49 19.37 -17.67 19.77
CA ILE A 49 19.57 -17.87 18.33
C ILE A 49 18.42 -18.70 17.73
N LYS A 50 17.67 -19.41 18.58
CA LYS A 50 16.58 -20.32 18.20
C LYS A 50 15.48 -19.63 17.39
N GLU A 51 15.05 -18.43 17.78
CA GLU A 51 14.00 -17.68 17.06
C GLU A 51 14.45 -17.25 15.65
N TYR A 52 15.71 -16.80 15.52
CA TYR A 52 16.27 -16.38 14.25
C TYR A 52 16.44 -17.56 13.27
N LEU A 53 16.86 -18.71 13.79
CA LEU A 53 17.00 -19.95 13.01
C LEU A 53 15.65 -20.56 12.65
N LEU A 54 14.64 -20.46 13.52
CA LEU A 54 13.27 -20.87 13.21
C LEU A 54 12.68 -20.03 12.08
N GLU A 55 12.81 -18.70 12.13
CA GLU A 55 12.38 -17.80 11.04
C GLU A 55 13.07 -18.13 9.71
N LEU A 56 14.39 -18.31 9.72
CA LEU A 56 15.15 -18.73 8.54
C LEU A 56 14.70 -20.09 8.03
N PHE A 57 14.45 -21.06 8.91
CA PHE A 57 13.95 -22.39 8.56
C PHE A 57 12.56 -22.32 7.93
N TYR A 58 11.62 -21.55 8.48
CA TYR A 58 10.29 -21.40 7.90
C TYR A 58 10.33 -20.71 6.54
N ARG A 59 11.16 -19.68 6.37
CA ARG A 59 11.38 -19.01 5.07
C ARG A 59 12.01 -19.94 4.03
N PHE A 60 12.92 -20.82 4.45
CA PHE A 60 13.60 -21.75 3.56
C PHE A 60 12.71 -22.94 3.19
N ARG A 61 11.98 -23.50 4.16
CA ARG A 61 10.91 -24.47 3.93
C ARG A 61 9.87 -23.89 2.98
N ALA A 62 9.57 -22.60 3.13
CA ALA A 62 8.64 -21.91 2.27
C ALA A 62 9.06 -21.80 0.82
N PHE A 63 10.34 -21.50 0.62
CA PHE A 63 10.94 -21.43 -0.69
C PHE A 63 10.95 -22.79 -1.43
N PHE A 64 11.16 -23.90 -0.71
CA PHE A 64 11.23 -25.25 -1.31
C PHE A 64 9.89 -25.96 -1.49
N MET A 65 8.87 -25.64 -0.67
CA MET A 65 7.58 -26.34 -0.69
C MET A 65 6.45 -25.56 -1.41
N GLY A 66 6.74 -24.54 -2.22
CA GLY A 66 5.71 -23.84 -3.02
C GLY A 66 4.73 -22.95 -2.21
N HIS A 67 5.22 -22.21 -1.20
CA HIS A 67 4.44 -21.48 -0.19
C HIS A 67 3.72 -20.17 -0.60
N SER A 68 3.28 -19.98 -1.85
CA SER A 68 2.39 -18.83 -2.09
C SER A 68 1.08 -18.99 -1.31
N GLU A 69 0.58 -20.22 -1.20
CA GLU A 69 -0.70 -20.53 -0.57
C GLU A 69 -0.67 -20.44 0.96
N SER A 70 0.40 -20.91 1.62
CA SER A 70 0.53 -20.83 3.08
C SER A 70 0.81 -19.41 3.57
N THR A 71 1.60 -18.63 2.82
CA THR A 71 1.85 -17.21 3.13
C THR A 71 0.57 -16.41 2.95
N HIS A 72 -0.18 -16.66 1.87
CA HIS A 72 -1.47 -16.05 1.64
C HIS A 72 -2.46 -16.39 2.77
N GLN A 73 -2.55 -17.64 3.20
CA GLN A 73 -3.42 -18.07 4.30
C GLN A 73 -3.04 -17.39 5.62
N TYR A 74 -1.74 -17.29 5.93
CA TYR A 74 -1.26 -16.58 7.12
C TYR A 74 -1.62 -15.08 7.07
N MET A 75 -1.35 -14.39 5.96
CA MET A 75 -1.67 -12.97 5.81
C MET A 75 -3.18 -12.72 5.85
N THR A 76 -3.97 -13.63 5.27
CA THR A 76 -5.45 -13.60 5.37
C THR A 76 -5.90 -13.70 6.81
N SER A 77 -5.24 -14.54 7.63
CA SER A 77 -5.56 -14.70 9.05
C SER A 77 -5.22 -13.48 9.90
N GLN A 78 -4.22 -12.67 9.51
CA GLN A 78 -3.92 -11.41 10.19
C GLN A 78 -4.96 -10.33 9.90
N GLY A 79 -5.56 -10.36 8.71
CA GLY A 79 -6.54 -9.36 8.28
C GLY A 79 -5.87 -8.14 7.62
N CYS A 80 -6.46 -6.96 7.81
CA CYS A 80 -6.07 -5.74 7.11
C CYS A 80 -5.11 -4.84 7.90
N GLY A 81 -4.49 -3.88 7.23
CA GLY A 81 -3.76 -2.77 7.85
C GLY A 81 -2.35 -3.11 8.36
N TYR A 82 -1.83 -4.30 8.03
CA TYR A 82 -0.47 -4.72 8.37
C TYR A 82 0.50 -4.43 7.22
N ALA A 83 1.56 -3.68 7.53
CA ALA A 83 2.66 -3.47 6.59
C ALA A 83 3.49 -4.75 6.40
N ALA A 84 4.31 -4.75 5.35
CA ALA A 84 5.06 -5.91 4.85
C ALA A 84 5.98 -6.65 5.83
N ASP A 85 6.32 -6.07 6.98
CA ASP A 85 7.23 -6.66 7.96
C ASP A 85 6.51 -7.39 9.11
N ASN A 86 5.17 -7.55 9.06
CA ASN A 86 4.35 -8.04 10.17
C ASN A 86 4.59 -7.28 11.49
N LYS A 87 5.17 -6.08 11.40
CA LYS A 87 5.23 -5.12 12.48
C LYS A 87 4.17 -4.06 12.18
N PRO A 88 3.69 -3.32 13.20
CA PRO A 88 3.10 -2.02 12.94
C PRO A 88 4.05 -1.29 11.99
N ALA A 89 3.61 -0.70 10.88
CA ALA A 89 4.56 -0.01 10.00
C ALA A 89 5.32 1.01 10.85
N ILE A 90 6.59 0.72 11.16
CA ILE A 90 7.39 1.62 11.98
C ILE A 90 7.87 2.68 11.00
N TYR A 91 7.14 3.78 10.95
CA TYR A 91 7.61 5.02 10.36
C TYR A 91 8.81 5.50 11.17
N ASN A 92 10.01 5.16 10.72
CA ASN A 92 11.23 5.68 11.30
C ASN A 92 11.73 6.80 10.38
N LYS A 93 11.68 8.04 10.88
CA LYS A 93 12.12 9.25 10.19
C LYS A 93 13.65 9.26 10.06
N GLN A 94 14.21 8.39 9.21
CA GLN A 94 15.60 8.50 8.80
C GLN A 94 15.66 9.47 7.63
N SER A 95 16.14 10.68 7.93
CA SER A 95 16.29 11.80 7.01
C SER A 95 17.13 11.42 5.79
N VAL A 96 16.48 11.11 4.67
CA VAL A 96 17.12 10.99 3.36
C VAL A 96 16.21 11.67 2.33
N VAL A 97 16.52 12.94 2.07
CA VAL A 97 16.04 13.83 0.98
C VAL A 97 14.64 13.52 0.40
N ALA A 98 13.68 14.33 0.84
CA ALA A 98 12.25 14.32 0.50
C ALA A 98 11.88 14.66 -0.97
N LYS A 99 10.86 13.98 -1.55
CA LYS A 99 10.30 14.18 -2.92
C LYS A 99 8.77 14.01 -3.06
N ILE A 100 8.00 13.93 -1.98
CA ILE A 100 6.76 14.74 -1.88
C ILE A 100 7.23 16.10 -1.37
N LYS A 101 6.49 17.20 -1.60
CA LYS A 101 6.84 18.45 -0.89
C LYS A 101 6.95 18.03 0.60
N GLY A 102 8.11 18.14 1.24
CA GLY A 102 8.28 17.72 2.64
C GLY A 102 8.13 16.23 3.01
N GLY A 103 8.07 15.28 2.08
CA GLY A 103 7.96 13.83 2.37
C GLY A 103 9.07 12.96 1.76
N ASP A 104 9.43 11.83 2.37
CA ASP A 104 10.61 11.02 2.04
C ASP A 104 10.34 9.82 1.11
N ASP A 105 11.39 9.25 0.50
CA ASP A 105 11.30 7.98 -0.24
C ASP A 105 10.72 6.90 0.70
N ALA A 106 9.66 6.20 0.28
CA ALA A 106 9.08 5.15 1.10
C ALA A 106 10.07 3.97 1.23
N ILE A 107 10.08 3.30 2.38
CA ILE A 107 10.82 2.04 2.51
C ILE A 107 10.12 0.99 1.63
N TRP A 108 10.90 0.17 0.93
CA TRP A 108 10.39 -0.87 0.02
C TRP A 108 9.29 -1.71 0.67
N HIS A 109 8.14 -1.76 -0.01
CA HIS A 109 6.98 -2.57 0.37
C HIS A 109 6.27 -2.19 1.69
N THR A 110 6.63 -1.09 2.34
CA THR A 110 5.96 -0.61 3.57
C THR A 110 4.45 -0.43 3.41
N TRP A 111 4.01 -0.08 2.20
CA TRP A 111 2.62 0.21 1.87
C TRP A 111 2.07 -0.84 0.89
N PRO A 112 1.78 -2.07 1.34
CA PRO A 112 1.45 -3.19 0.46
C PRO A 112 0.05 -3.10 -0.18
N TRP A 113 -0.73 -2.07 0.15
CA TRP A 113 -2.06 -1.79 -0.40
C TRP A 113 -2.08 -0.72 -1.48
N ILE A 114 -0.97 -0.03 -1.75
CA ILE A 114 -0.93 1.01 -2.79
C ILE A 114 -1.02 0.38 -4.19
N VAL A 115 -1.83 0.98 -5.05
CA VAL A 115 -2.08 0.52 -6.41
C VAL A 115 -1.75 1.65 -7.38
N ALA A 116 -0.97 1.37 -8.41
CA ALA A 116 -0.81 2.28 -9.54
C ALA A 116 -1.86 1.97 -10.61
N LEU A 117 -2.60 2.97 -11.06
CA LEU A 117 -3.63 2.83 -12.09
C LEU A 117 -3.11 3.37 -13.43
N PHE A 118 -3.00 2.47 -14.39
CA PHE A 118 -2.59 2.78 -15.75
C PHE A 118 -3.83 2.80 -16.66
N THR A 119 -3.95 3.87 -17.43
CA THR A 119 -5.02 4.05 -18.41
C THR A 119 -4.43 3.89 -19.80
N SER A 120 -4.82 2.83 -20.52
CA SER A 120 -4.37 2.37 -21.82
C SER A 120 -2.84 2.23 -21.95
N PRO A 121 -2.32 1.23 -22.69
CA PRO A 121 -0.87 1.11 -22.92
C PRO A 121 -0.22 2.38 -23.52
N ARG A 122 -1.02 3.29 -24.09
CA ARG A 122 -0.58 4.55 -24.73
C ARG A 122 -0.61 5.79 -23.83
N HIS A 123 -1.37 5.81 -22.74
CA HIS A 123 -1.59 7.04 -21.94
C HIS A 123 -0.97 7.00 -20.53
N GLY A 124 -0.15 5.97 -20.24
CA GLY A 124 0.69 5.94 -19.04
C GLY A 124 -0.06 5.79 -17.71
N TRP A 125 0.67 6.01 -16.62
CA TRP A 125 0.14 6.06 -15.26
C TRP A 125 -0.40 7.46 -14.96
N ASN A 126 -1.61 7.54 -14.39
CA ASN A 126 -2.27 8.82 -14.13
C ASN A 126 -2.83 8.96 -12.70
N CYS A 127 -3.13 7.86 -12.02
CA CYS A 127 -3.70 7.88 -10.67
C CYS A 127 -3.19 6.74 -9.80
N ALA A 128 -3.36 6.90 -8.50
CA ALA A 128 -3.21 5.85 -7.51
C ALA A 128 -4.58 5.25 -7.12
N GLY A 129 -4.52 4.15 -6.38
CA GLY A 129 -5.66 3.50 -5.76
C GLY A 129 -5.21 2.75 -4.51
N VAL A 130 -6.17 2.22 -3.77
CA VAL A 130 -5.93 1.50 -2.53
C VAL A 130 -6.67 0.17 -2.49
N LEU A 131 -5.95 -0.91 -2.24
CA LEU A 131 -6.47 -2.27 -2.13
C LEU A 131 -7.13 -2.47 -0.75
N VAL A 132 -8.42 -2.77 -0.75
CA VAL A 132 -9.25 -2.88 0.49
C VAL A 132 -9.75 -4.30 0.78
N ASN A 133 -9.72 -5.18 -0.22
CA ASN A 133 -9.86 -6.63 -0.07
C ASN A 133 -9.11 -7.30 -1.24
N GLU A 134 -9.22 -8.62 -1.41
CA GLU A 134 -8.47 -9.38 -2.40
C GLU A 134 -8.74 -8.99 -3.86
N ASN A 135 -9.86 -8.34 -4.18
CA ASN A 135 -10.21 -8.00 -5.56
C ASN A 135 -10.82 -6.60 -5.73
N THR A 136 -10.77 -5.76 -4.70
CA THR A 136 -11.42 -4.45 -4.70
C THR A 136 -10.41 -3.35 -4.42
N VAL A 137 -10.38 -2.37 -5.31
CA VAL A 137 -9.55 -1.17 -5.21
C VAL A 137 -10.46 0.04 -5.13
N LEU A 138 -10.21 0.93 -4.15
CA LEU A 138 -10.81 2.27 -4.12
C LEU A 138 -9.90 3.28 -4.81
N THR A 139 -10.48 4.26 -5.47
CA THR A 139 -9.77 5.37 -6.14
C THR A 139 -10.72 6.56 -6.31
N ALA A 140 -10.24 7.65 -6.88
CA ALA A 140 -11.06 8.81 -7.20
C ALA A 140 -11.88 8.56 -8.48
N ALA A 141 -13.10 9.10 -8.55
CA ALA A 141 -13.97 8.93 -9.71
C ALA A 141 -13.48 9.74 -10.93
N HIS A 142 -12.85 10.91 -10.71
CA HIS A 142 -12.29 11.74 -11.77
C HIS A 142 -11.20 11.02 -12.58
N CYS A 143 -10.47 10.09 -11.95
CA CYS A 143 -9.49 9.22 -12.61
C CYS A 143 -10.10 8.33 -13.71
N LEU A 144 -11.43 8.18 -13.71
CA LEU A 144 -12.17 7.19 -14.50
C LEU A 144 -13.17 7.82 -15.48
N MET A 145 -13.21 9.15 -15.62
CA MET A 145 -14.27 9.83 -16.39
C MET A 145 -14.29 9.46 -17.89
N HIS A 146 -13.15 9.10 -18.46
CA HIS A 146 -12.99 8.83 -19.89
C HIS A 146 -12.37 7.47 -20.16
N THR A 147 -12.54 6.51 -19.23
CA THR A 147 -11.95 5.18 -19.33
C THR A 147 -13.00 4.10 -19.15
N THR A 148 -12.80 2.99 -19.85
CA THR A 148 -13.54 1.74 -19.64
C THR A 148 -12.69 0.74 -18.86
N ALA A 149 -13.31 -0.33 -18.34
CA ALA A 149 -12.59 -1.38 -17.63
C ALA A 149 -11.48 -2.02 -18.49
N SER A 150 -11.71 -2.19 -19.80
CA SER A 150 -10.73 -2.72 -20.74
C SER A 150 -9.53 -1.80 -20.97
N ASP A 151 -9.71 -0.49 -20.79
CA ASP A 151 -8.63 0.47 -20.93
C ASP A 151 -7.70 0.46 -19.72
N MET A 152 -8.12 -0.12 -18.60
CA MET A 152 -7.40 0.03 -17.34
C MET A 152 -6.62 -1.21 -16.92
N LYS A 153 -5.48 -0.95 -16.27
CA LYS A 153 -4.72 -1.95 -15.51
C LYS A 153 -4.40 -1.41 -14.12
N ALA A 154 -4.63 -2.25 -13.12
CA ALA A 154 -4.10 -2.04 -11.77
C ALA A 154 -2.74 -2.71 -11.67
N VAL A 155 -1.75 -1.99 -11.15
CA VAL A 155 -0.40 -2.52 -10.89
C VAL A 155 -0.16 -2.51 -9.39
N ILE A 156 0.05 -3.70 -8.82
CA ILE A 156 0.05 -3.92 -7.37
C ILE A 156 1.35 -4.60 -6.93
N GLY A 157 1.89 -4.20 -5.77
CA GLY A 157 3.10 -4.80 -5.18
C GLY A 157 4.41 -4.30 -5.77
N VAL A 158 4.39 -3.10 -6.36
CA VAL A 158 5.56 -2.43 -6.93
C VAL A 158 5.96 -1.24 -6.07
N HIS A 159 7.27 -0.99 -5.99
CA HIS A 159 7.80 0.18 -5.31
C HIS A 159 8.16 1.29 -6.30
N THR A 160 8.65 0.90 -7.47
CA THR A 160 8.83 1.81 -8.61
C THR A 160 7.88 1.46 -9.75
N ILE A 161 7.38 2.48 -10.43
CA ILE A 161 6.55 2.38 -11.64
C ILE A 161 7.37 2.62 -12.92
N LEU A 162 8.69 2.79 -12.81
CA LEU A 162 9.59 2.92 -13.97
C LEU A 162 10.09 1.56 -14.46
N GLY A 163 10.22 1.43 -15.77
CA GLY A 163 10.87 0.28 -16.41
C GLY A 163 9.94 -0.92 -16.60
N LYS A 164 10.54 -2.07 -16.92
CA LYS A 164 9.78 -3.30 -17.21
C LYS A 164 9.34 -3.96 -15.91
N LEU A 165 8.12 -3.66 -15.48
CA LEU A 165 7.49 -4.32 -14.34
C LEU A 165 7.21 -5.79 -14.64
N ASN A 166 7.15 -6.62 -13.60
CA ASN A 166 6.83 -8.04 -13.76
C ASN A 166 5.37 -8.18 -14.23
N PRO A 167 5.08 -8.96 -15.30
CA PRO A 167 3.72 -9.21 -15.76
C PRO A 167 2.75 -9.67 -14.66
N LEU A 168 3.25 -10.35 -13.62
CA LEU A 168 2.45 -10.80 -12.47
C LEU A 168 1.94 -9.65 -11.58
N ASN A 169 2.47 -8.44 -11.72
CA ASN A 169 1.96 -7.27 -11.00
C ASN A 169 0.75 -6.63 -11.67
N TYR A 170 0.42 -6.99 -12.92
CA TYR A 170 -0.68 -6.39 -13.67
C TYR A 170 -1.98 -7.16 -13.48
N TYR A 171 -3.02 -6.44 -13.05
CA TYR A 171 -4.36 -6.94 -12.86
C TYR A 171 -5.33 -6.23 -13.82
N SER A 172 -6.15 -7.00 -14.52
CA SER A 172 -7.24 -6.46 -15.34
C SER A 172 -8.40 -6.01 -14.45
N ILE A 173 -9.14 -5.01 -14.91
CA ILE A 173 -10.34 -4.53 -14.25
C ILE A 173 -11.56 -5.21 -14.88
N SER A 174 -12.43 -5.81 -14.08
CA SER A 174 -13.69 -6.43 -14.51
C SER A 174 -14.87 -5.46 -14.45
N ALA A 175 -14.90 -4.56 -13.48
CA ALA A 175 -15.96 -3.57 -13.34
C ALA A 175 -15.46 -2.25 -12.72
N ILE A 176 -16.15 -1.17 -13.10
CA ILE A 176 -15.95 0.18 -12.58
C ILE A 176 -17.28 0.66 -12.00
N HIS A 177 -17.29 1.04 -10.73
CA HIS A 177 -18.46 1.64 -10.07
C HIS A 177 -18.09 3.02 -9.54
N ARG A 178 -18.50 4.07 -10.27
CA ARG A 178 -18.40 5.46 -9.80
C ARG A 178 -19.54 5.76 -8.85
N HIS A 179 -19.30 6.59 -7.83
CA HIS A 179 -20.38 7.03 -6.97
C HIS A 179 -21.48 7.72 -7.81
N PRO A 180 -22.77 7.37 -7.64
CA PRO A 180 -23.84 7.86 -8.52
C PRO A 180 -24.09 9.37 -8.40
N LYS A 181 -23.68 9.96 -7.27
CA LYS A 181 -23.70 11.41 -7.02
C LYS A 181 -22.40 12.13 -7.42
N PHE A 182 -21.46 11.45 -8.08
CA PHE A 182 -20.23 12.10 -8.52
C PHE A 182 -20.54 13.23 -9.50
N GLU A 183 -20.06 14.43 -9.19
CA GLU A 183 -20.20 15.62 -10.03
C GLU A 183 -18.82 16.07 -10.55
N LYS A 184 -18.79 16.70 -11.73
CA LYS A 184 -17.55 17.09 -12.42
C LYS A 184 -16.65 18.06 -11.61
N CYS A 185 -17.18 18.69 -10.56
CA CYS A 185 -16.47 19.63 -9.68
C CYS A 185 -15.94 18.96 -8.39
N CYS A 186 -15.72 17.62 -8.42
CA CYS A 186 -15.05 16.83 -7.39
C CYS A 186 -15.87 16.41 -6.15
N LYS A 187 -17.20 16.65 -6.14
CA LYS A 187 -18.09 16.10 -5.11
C LYS A 187 -18.33 14.62 -5.30
N TYR A 188 -18.38 13.86 -4.21
CA TYR A 188 -18.54 12.40 -4.22
C TYR A 188 -17.50 11.72 -5.13
N ASP A 189 -16.27 12.24 -5.14
CA ASP A 189 -15.18 11.81 -6.04
C ASP A 189 -14.53 10.50 -5.60
N ILE A 190 -15.33 9.44 -5.59
CA ILE A 190 -14.91 8.10 -5.21
C ILE A 190 -15.47 7.06 -6.18
N ALA A 191 -14.64 6.08 -6.47
CA ALA A 191 -15.00 4.95 -7.29
C ALA A 191 -14.40 3.64 -6.74
N ILE A 192 -15.06 2.55 -7.11
CA ILE A 192 -14.63 1.18 -6.84
C ILE A 192 -14.23 0.54 -8.18
N LEU A 193 -13.07 -0.09 -8.18
CA LEU A 193 -12.61 -0.97 -9.25
C LEU A 193 -12.65 -2.42 -8.75
N LYS A 194 -13.24 -3.31 -9.54
CA LYS A 194 -13.16 -4.76 -9.32
C LYS A 194 -12.07 -5.35 -10.20
N LEU A 195 -11.14 -6.09 -9.58
CA LEU A 195 -10.12 -6.84 -10.29
C LEU A 195 -10.75 -8.09 -10.91
N SER A 196 -10.33 -8.47 -12.11
CA SER A 196 -10.79 -9.69 -12.77
C SER A 196 -10.29 -10.97 -12.08
N LYS A 197 -9.25 -10.87 -11.25
CA LYS A 197 -8.70 -11.96 -10.45
C LYS A 197 -8.30 -11.43 -9.08
N SER A 198 -8.56 -12.20 -8.04
CA SER A 198 -8.09 -11.90 -6.69
C SER A 198 -6.56 -11.90 -6.63
N VAL A 199 -6.02 -10.96 -5.86
CA VAL A 199 -4.61 -10.90 -5.51
C VAL A 199 -4.25 -12.04 -4.57
N LEU A 200 -2.97 -12.45 -4.58
CA LEU A 200 -2.42 -13.31 -3.55
C LEU A 200 -1.72 -12.42 -2.53
N TYR A 201 -2.18 -12.47 -1.28
CA TYR A 201 -1.53 -11.74 -0.20
C TYR A 201 -0.13 -12.27 0.07
N GLY A 202 0.74 -11.37 0.49
CA GLY A 202 2.10 -11.66 0.86
C GLY A 202 2.85 -10.40 1.29
N PRO A 203 4.17 -10.46 1.47
CA PRO A 203 4.97 -9.34 1.96
C PRO A 203 4.96 -8.10 1.06
N LYS A 204 4.41 -8.18 -0.16
CA LYS A 204 4.34 -7.03 -1.08
C LYS A 204 2.92 -6.59 -1.39
N ILE A 205 1.93 -7.42 -1.06
CA ILE A 205 0.53 -7.20 -1.39
C ILE A 205 -0.32 -7.57 -0.17
N ASN A 206 -0.99 -6.58 0.39
CA ASN A 206 -1.92 -6.74 1.49
C ASN A 206 -2.96 -5.61 1.43
N THR A 207 -3.98 -5.67 2.28
CA THR A 207 -5.09 -4.72 2.27
C THR A 207 -4.95 -3.70 3.39
N VAL A 208 -5.48 -2.50 3.19
CA VAL A 208 -5.65 -1.51 4.27
C VAL A 208 -6.99 -1.74 4.97
N CYS A 209 -7.09 -1.40 6.26
CA CYS A 209 -8.37 -1.42 6.94
C CYS A 209 -9.26 -0.24 6.53
N LEU A 210 -10.55 -0.48 6.43
CA LEU A 210 -11.57 0.55 6.22
C LEU A 210 -12.00 1.17 7.55
N PRO A 211 -12.51 2.41 7.58
CA PRO A 211 -12.82 3.14 8.81
C PRO A 211 -14.17 2.78 9.45
N PHE A 212 -14.78 1.66 9.05
CA PHE A 212 -16.10 1.21 9.51
C PHE A 212 -16.08 -0.28 9.87
N ALA A 213 -17.17 -0.73 10.53
CA ALA A 213 -17.25 -2.02 11.21
C ALA A 213 -16.75 -3.20 10.35
N PRO A 214 -15.99 -4.15 10.96
CA PRO A 214 -15.66 -4.23 12.39
C PRO A 214 -14.54 -3.26 12.84
N TYR A 215 -13.95 -2.52 11.90
CA TYR A 215 -12.85 -1.57 12.14
C TYR A 215 -13.39 -0.14 12.13
N SER A 216 -14.39 0.11 12.97
CA SER A 216 -14.73 1.47 13.35
C SER A 216 -13.44 2.19 13.76
N ILE A 217 -13.31 3.46 13.42
CA ILE A 217 -12.32 4.35 14.04
C ILE A 217 -12.69 4.45 15.54
N VAL A 218 -12.40 3.39 16.31
CA VAL A 218 -12.53 3.38 17.76
C VAL A 218 -11.30 4.07 18.29
N ASP A 219 -11.18 5.36 18.00
CA ASP A 219 -10.20 6.20 18.69
C ASP A 219 -10.79 6.75 19.98
N HIS A 220 -11.58 5.96 20.72
CA HIS A 220 -12.08 6.25 22.08
C HIS A 220 -12.51 7.72 22.35
N GLY A 221 -13.21 8.37 21.40
CA GLY A 221 -13.65 9.77 21.56
C GLY A 221 -12.58 10.85 21.32
N ARG A 222 -11.40 10.48 20.78
CA ARG A 222 -10.38 11.42 20.32
C ARG A 222 -10.78 12.03 18.98
N THR A 223 -10.55 13.33 18.86
CA THR A 223 -10.74 14.06 17.61
C THR A 223 -9.67 13.66 16.59
N LEU A 224 -10.08 13.54 15.32
CA LEU A 224 -9.14 13.38 14.21
C LEU A 224 -8.35 14.67 13.94
N ILE A 225 -8.87 15.81 14.37
CA ILE A 225 -8.25 17.12 14.16
C ILE A 225 -6.85 17.14 14.76
N ASN A 226 -5.89 17.65 13.99
CA ASN A 226 -4.46 17.73 14.30
C ASN A 226 -3.77 16.37 14.51
N ARG A 227 -4.45 15.24 14.30
CA ARG A 227 -3.80 13.93 14.27
C ARG A 227 -2.94 13.84 13.01
N THR A 228 -1.77 13.21 13.15
CA THR A 228 -0.88 12.93 12.01
C THR A 228 -1.49 11.81 11.17
N GLY A 229 -1.71 12.10 9.89
CA GLY A 229 -1.97 11.12 8.84
C GLY A 229 -0.75 10.96 7.93
N VAL A 230 -0.78 9.93 7.08
CA VAL A 230 0.26 9.67 6.08
C VAL A 230 -0.39 9.60 4.71
N ILE A 231 0.19 10.32 3.75
CA ILE A 231 -0.14 10.19 2.33
C ILE A 231 0.98 9.45 1.62
N ILE A 232 0.63 8.69 0.59
CA ILE A 232 1.58 7.92 -0.21
C ILE A 232 1.20 8.00 -1.69
N GLY A 233 2.22 7.99 -2.56
CA GLY A 233 1.99 8.05 -3.99
C GLY A 233 3.28 8.23 -4.78
N TRP A 234 3.14 8.39 -6.09
CA TRP A 234 4.27 8.59 -7.02
C TRP A 234 4.25 9.99 -7.64
N GLY A 235 3.42 10.91 -7.12
CA GLY A 235 3.21 12.24 -7.70
C GLY A 235 4.47 13.12 -7.68
N ASP A 236 4.54 14.04 -8.65
CA ASP A 236 5.75 14.83 -8.93
C ASP A 236 5.82 16.12 -8.10
N SER A 237 6.90 16.27 -7.31
CA SER A 237 7.20 17.48 -6.53
C SER A 237 8.03 18.53 -7.25
N SER A 238 8.47 18.27 -8.48
CA SER A 238 9.43 19.11 -9.19
C SER A 238 8.74 20.22 -9.98
N GLN A 239 8.08 21.17 -9.30
CA GLN A 239 7.48 22.33 -9.97
C GLN A 239 8.47 23.20 -10.77
N ASN A 240 9.80 23.00 -10.72
CA ASN A 240 10.77 23.95 -11.31
C ASN A 240 12.06 23.37 -11.92
N SER A 241 12.12 22.11 -12.39
CA SER A 241 13.32 21.68 -13.12
C SER A 241 13.05 20.65 -14.21
N VAL A 242 13.16 21.10 -15.47
CA VAL A 242 13.19 20.29 -16.70
C VAL A 242 14.28 19.19 -16.66
N THR A 243 15.21 19.26 -15.71
CA THR A 243 16.32 18.31 -15.50
C THR A 243 16.01 17.09 -14.60
N ASN A 244 14.82 16.97 -14.00
CA ASN A 244 14.47 15.86 -13.07
C ASN A 244 13.38 14.88 -13.57
N MET A 245 13.13 14.85 -14.89
CA MET A 245 12.10 14.02 -15.55
C MET A 245 12.18 12.49 -15.28
N PHE A 246 13.25 12.00 -14.63
CA PHE A 246 13.49 10.60 -14.32
C PHE A 246 13.30 10.22 -12.83
N LYS A 247 12.94 11.15 -11.94
CA LYS A 247 12.93 10.92 -10.47
C LYS A 247 11.55 10.63 -9.83
N SER A 248 10.43 10.87 -10.52
CA SER A 248 9.07 10.75 -9.94
C SER A 248 8.44 9.34 -10.04
N PHE A 249 9.25 8.28 -10.01
CA PHE A 249 8.74 6.92 -10.22
C PHE A 249 8.99 5.98 -9.05
N THR A 250 9.58 6.46 -7.97
CA THR A 250 9.75 5.72 -6.70
C THR A 250 8.66 6.16 -5.74
N LEU A 251 8.02 5.20 -5.06
CA LEU A 251 6.95 5.49 -4.12
C LEU A 251 7.45 6.43 -3.01
N GLN A 252 6.73 7.51 -2.81
CA GLN A 252 6.96 8.51 -1.77
C GLN A 252 5.95 8.38 -0.65
N GLN A 253 6.29 8.92 0.52
CA GLN A 253 5.39 9.04 1.66
C GLN A 253 5.57 10.39 2.36
N ALA A 254 4.53 10.93 2.97
CA ALA A 254 4.63 12.17 3.73
C ALA A 254 3.65 12.24 4.90
N ASP A 255 4.09 12.87 5.98
CA ASP A 255 3.22 13.21 7.10
C ASP A 255 2.37 14.44 6.78
N VAL A 256 1.09 14.37 7.13
CA VAL A 256 0.14 15.49 7.04
C VAL A 256 -0.65 15.60 8.33
N ARG A 257 -1.16 16.79 8.63
CA ARG A 257 -2.08 17.04 9.73
C ARG A 257 -3.49 17.15 9.19
N ILE A 258 -4.42 16.49 9.86
CA ILE A 258 -5.85 16.63 9.58
C ILE A 258 -6.30 18.00 10.12
N PHE A 259 -6.90 18.83 9.28
CA PHE A 259 -7.42 20.11 9.70
C PHE A 259 -8.89 20.02 10.13
N ASP A 260 -9.35 21.04 10.85
CA ASP A 260 -10.77 21.19 11.17
C ASP A 260 -11.57 21.72 9.97
N ASP A 261 -12.89 21.49 10.00
CA ASP A 261 -13.80 21.90 8.93
C ASP A 261 -13.81 23.43 8.72
N TYR A 262 -13.52 24.22 9.76
CA TYR A 262 -13.48 25.67 9.67
C TYR A 262 -12.30 26.14 8.79
N TYR A 263 -11.13 25.57 9.00
CA TYR A 263 -9.96 25.83 8.18
C TYR A 263 -10.19 25.40 6.72
N CYS A 264 -10.72 24.20 6.49
CA CYS A 264 -11.03 23.71 5.15
C CYS A 264 -12.04 24.64 4.42
N ARG A 265 -13.13 25.05 5.10
CA ARG A 265 -14.12 25.99 4.53
C ARG A 265 -13.56 27.38 4.29
N ARG A 266 -12.61 27.87 5.10
CA ARG A 266 -11.94 29.14 4.83
C ARG A 266 -11.09 29.09 3.57
N ALA A 267 -10.47 27.94 3.29
CA ALA A 267 -9.65 27.76 2.11
C ALA A 267 -10.48 27.60 0.82
N TYR A 268 -11.60 26.86 0.88
CA TYR A 268 -12.37 26.46 -0.31
C TYR A 268 -13.76 27.08 -0.43
N GLY A 269 -14.23 27.83 0.57
CA GLY A 269 -15.57 28.40 0.59
C GLY A 269 -16.65 27.32 0.51
N SER A 270 -17.67 27.53 -0.34
CA SER A 270 -18.79 26.62 -0.54
C SER A 270 -18.47 25.39 -1.40
N ILE A 271 -17.24 25.28 -1.91
CA ILE A 271 -16.80 24.10 -2.68
C ILE A 271 -16.61 22.92 -1.73
N PHE A 272 -16.01 23.16 -0.56
CA PHE A 272 -15.76 22.12 0.44
C PHE A 272 -17.01 21.75 1.23
N ASP A 273 -17.30 20.45 1.27
CA ASP A 273 -18.42 19.86 1.99
C ASP A 273 -17.92 18.95 3.12
N SER A 274 -17.94 19.46 4.34
CA SER A 274 -17.49 18.73 5.54
C SER A 274 -18.25 17.43 5.80
N ASP A 275 -19.46 17.27 5.25
CA ASP A 275 -20.25 16.05 5.47
C ASP A 275 -19.71 14.88 4.66
N THR A 276 -19.04 15.15 3.54
CA THR A 276 -18.50 14.14 2.62
C THR A 276 -16.99 14.22 2.42
N GLU A 277 -16.33 15.26 2.92
CA GLU A 277 -14.93 15.56 2.67
C GLU A 277 -14.16 15.83 3.96
N ILE A 278 -12.83 15.70 3.87
CA ILE A 278 -11.86 16.01 4.91
C ILE A 278 -10.65 16.66 4.26
N CYS A 279 -10.00 17.61 4.92
CA CYS A 279 -8.76 18.18 4.42
C CYS A 279 -7.57 17.91 5.34
N ALA A 280 -6.41 17.73 4.74
CA ALA A 280 -5.16 17.47 5.45
C ALA A 280 -3.97 18.04 4.68
N GLY A 281 -2.95 18.47 5.40
CA GLY A 281 -1.73 19.03 4.84
C GLY A 281 -0.74 19.42 5.93
N ASP A 282 0.32 20.11 5.56
CA ASP A 282 1.26 20.68 6.53
C ASP A 282 0.90 22.15 6.85
N TYR A 283 0.90 22.52 8.13
CA TYR A 283 0.72 23.91 8.58
C TYR A 283 1.83 24.83 8.04
N ASP A 284 3.05 24.33 7.95
CA ASP A 284 4.20 25.02 7.35
C ASP A 284 4.24 24.88 5.83
N GLN A 285 3.26 24.17 5.26
CA GLN A 285 3.04 24.02 3.84
C GLN A 285 4.25 23.42 3.12
N ARG A 286 5.05 22.65 3.85
CA ARG A 286 6.10 21.86 3.23
C ARG A 286 5.50 20.66 2.56
N THR A 287 4.32 20.17 2.94
CA THR A 287 3.71 18.95 2.38
C THR A 287 2.33 19.15 1.78
N ASP A 288 2.16 18.70 0.53
CA ASP A 288 0.88 18.64 -0.20
C ASP A 288 0.89 17.48 -1.22
N THR A 289 -0.29 16.96 -1.57
CA THR A 289 -0.50 15.97 -2.64
C THR A 289 -0.32 16.63 -4.01
N MET A 290 0.27 15.92 -4.97
CA MET A 290 0.57 16.47 -6.29
C MET A 290 0.07 15.56 -7.41
N SER A 291 0.21 16.01 -8.66
CA SER A 291 -0.22 15.27 -9.85
C SER A 291 0.32 13.84 -9.83
N GLY A 292 -0.59 12.85 -9.86
CA GLY A 292 -0.29 11.43 -9.76
C GLY A 292 -0.68 10.77 -8.43
N ASP A 293 -0.87 11.55 -7.35
CA ASP A 293 -1.35 11.03 -6.06
C ASP A 293 -2.88 10.90 -6.01
N SER A 294 -3.60 11.45 -6.99
CA SER A 294 -5.05 11.36 -7.13
C SER A 294 -5.55 9.92 -7.00
N GLY A 295 -6.56 9.69 -6.17
CA GLY A 295 -7.08 8.37 -5.86
C GLY A 295 -6.27 7.57 -4.83
N GLY A 296 -5.11 8.07 -4.41
CA GLY A 296 -4.28 7.49 -3.35
C GLY A 296 -4.90 7.66 -1.95
N PRO A 297 -4.37 6.96 -0.94
CA PRO A 297 -4.96 6.96 0.39
C PRO A 297 -4.39 8.06 1.31
N LEU A 298 -5.28 8.67 2.10
CA LEU A 298 -4.93 9.32 3.37
C LEU A 298 -5.05 8.29 4.49
N LEU A 299 -3.93 7.94 5.09
CA LEU A 299 -3.81 6.85 6.06
C LEU A 299 -3.68 7.37 7.49
N ILE A 300 -4.14 6.57 8.45
CA ILE A 300 -3.94 6.81 9.88
C ILE A 300 -3.62 5.51 10.60
N GLN A 301 -2.68 5.55 11.54
CA GLN A 301 -2.30 4.37 12.31
C GLN A 301 -3.09 4.31 13.62
N GLN A 302 -3.78 3.20 13.86
CA GLN A 302 -4.51 2.92 15.10
C GLN A 302 -3.55 2.57 16.25
N THR A 303 -4.07 2.57 17.47
CA THR A 303 -3.31 2.23 18.69
C THR A 303 -2.80 0.80 18.71
N ASP A 304 -3.48 -0.11 18.01
CA ASP A 304 -3.05 -1.50 17.81
C ASP A 304 -2.01 -1.67 16.69
N GLY A 305 -1.58 -0.56 16.07
CA GLY A 305 -0.56 -0.53 15.03
C GLY A 305 -1.07 -0.71 13.60
N ARG A 306 -2.36 -1.04 13.41
CA ARG A 306 -2.94 -1.23 12.08
C ARG A 306 -3.23 0.09 11.39
N TRP A 307 -3.11 0.08 10.07
CA TRP A 307 -3.39 1.23 9.22
C TRP A 307 -4.81 1.21 8.69
N ILE A 308 -5.49 2.34 8.82
CA ILE A 308 -6.81 2.61 8.27
C ILE A 308 -6.70 3.65 7.17
N VAL A 309 -7.43 3.47 6.07
CA VAL A 309 -7.65 4.53 5.08
C VAL A 309 -8.78 5.43 5.56
N LEU A 310 -8.47 6.69 5.84
CA LEU A 310 -9.43 7.69 6.28
C LEU A 310 -10.09 8.39 5.08
N GLY A 311 -9.33 8.60 4.01
CA GLY A 311 -9.83 9.25 2.82
C GLY A 311 -9.09 8.90 1.54
N ILE A 312 -9.65 9.36 0.43
CA ILE A 312 -9.12 9.18 -0.93
C ILE A 312 -8.78 10.54 -1.51
N THR A 313 -7.54 10.73 -1.98
CA THR A 313 -7.05 12.00 -2.55
C THR A 313 -7.92 12.43 -3.73
N SER A 314 -8.49 13.63 -3.67
CA SER A 314 -9.42 14.15 -4.67
C SER A 314 -8.90 15.40 -5.37
N TYR A 315 -8.72 16.51 -4.65
CA TYR A 315 -8.23 17.78 -5.20
C TYR A 315 -7.42 18.57 -4.18
N GLY A 316 -6.71 19.62 -4.61
CA GLY A 316 -5.81 20.38 -3.75
C GLY A 316 -5.41 21.75 -4.32
N ALA A 317 -4.34 22.35 -3.78
CA ALA A 317 -3.93 23.74 -4.02
C ALA A 317 -3.64 24.10 -5.49
N ALA A 318 -3.39 23.12 -6.37
CA ALA A 318 -3.25 23.36 -7.81
C ALA A 318 -4.50 23.97 -8.48
N THR A 319 -5.63 24.03 -7.76
CA THR A 319 -6.91 24.59 -8.22
C THR A 319 -7.25 25.96 -7.61
N THR A 320 -6.44 26.49 -6.69
CA THR A 320 -6.72 27.76 -5.99
C THR A 320 -5.52 28.71 -6.01
N PRO A 321 -5.73 30.04 -6.20
CA PRO A 321 -4.64 31.03 -6.12
C PRO A 321 -4.01 31.13 -4.72
N THR A 322 -4.70 30.63 -3.70
CA THR A 322 -4.30 30.63 -2.30
C THR A 322 -3.86 29.25 -1.84
N MET A 323 -2.82 29.24 -1.00
CA MET A 323 -2.31 28.09 -0.26
C MET A 323 -3.44 27.36 0.50
N ALA A 324 -3.85 26.20 -0.01
CA ALA A 324 -4.98 25.43 0.51
C ALA A 324 -4.55 23.99 0.81
N PRO A 325 -5.11 23.34 1.84
CA PRO A 325 -4.76 21.95 2.17
C PRO A 325 -5.36 20.97 1.16
N GLY A 326 -4.72 19.82 0.93
CA GLY A 326 -5.30 18.75 0.13
C GLY A 326 -6.67 18.32 0.67
N VAL A 327 -7.62 18.07 -0.22
CA VAL A 327 -8.97 17.58 0.08
C VAL A 327 -9.12 16.13 -0.35
N TYR A 328 -9.71 15.35 0.55
CA TYR A 328 -9.90 13.92 0.42
C TYR A 328 -11.38 13.60 0.63
N VAL A 329 -11.85 12.58 -0.06
CA VAL A 329 -13.17 12.00 0.21
C VAL A 329 -13.16 11.40 1.61
N LYS A 330 -14.12 11.75 2.47
CA LYS A 330 -14.25 11.22 3.84
C LYS A 330 -14.93 9.84 3.79
N LEU A 331 -14.16 8.75 3.86
CA LEU A 331 -14.69 7.40 3.64
C LEU A 331 -15.81 6.98 4.59
N SER A 332 -15.80 7.47 5.84
CA SER A 332 -16.86 7.20 6.82
C SER A 332 -18.23 7.76 6.40
N ALA A 333 -18.27 8.76 5.52
CA ALA A 333 -19.52 9.32 4.98
C ALA A 333 -20.12 8.46 3.84
N HIS A 334 -19.33 7.59 3.23
CA HIS A 334 -19.74 6.81 2.05
C HIS A 334 -19.96 5.32 2.33
N THR A 335 -19.92 4.89 3.60
CA THR A 335 -20.04 3.48 4.00
C THR A 335 -21.28 2.80 3.41
N LYS A 336 -22.45 3.44 3.46
CA LYS A 336 -23.71 2.86 2.92
C LYS A 336 -23.62 2.55 1.41
N TRP A 337 -22.90 3.37 0.65
CA TRP A 337 -22.69 3.14 -0.77
C TRP A 337 -21.60 2.09 -1.04
N LEU A 338 -20.55 2.07 -0.22
CA LEU A 338 -19.44 1.12 -0.35
C LEU A 338 -19.84 -0.32 0.03
N GLU A 339 -20.65 -0.49 1.08
CA GLU A 339 -20.98 -1.79 1.68
C GLU A 339 -21.40 -2.89 0.70
N PRO A 340 -22.34 -2.67 -0.25
CA PRO A 340 -22.77 -3.70 -1.18
C PRO A 340 -21.64 -4.23 -2.09
N TYR A 341 -20.61 -3.41 -2.32
CA TYR A 341 -19.47 -3.80 -3.15
C TYR A 341 -18.33 -4.42 -2.34
N LEU A 342 -18.29 -4.22 -1.01
CA LEU A 342 -17.21 -4.70 -0.16
C LEU A 342 -17.50 -6.08 0.44
N LYS A 343 -18.78 -6.45 0.56
CA LYS A 343 -19.17 -7.81 0.92
C LYS A 343 -18.79 -8.74 -0.24
N THR A 344 -17.90 -9.69 0.04
CA THR A 344 -17.73 -10.86 -0.81
C THR A 344 -19.05 -11.64 -0.78
N ASN A 345 -19.58 -11.97 -1.96
CA ASN A 345 -20.66 -12.95 -2.07
C ASN A 345 -20.16 -14.34 -1.70
#